data_AF-F4KG06-F1
#
_entry.id   AF-F4KG06-F1
#
_cell.length_a   1.000
_cell.length_b   1.000
_cell.length_c   1.000
_cell.angle_alpha   90.00
_cell.angle_beta   90.00
_cell.angle_gamma   90.00
#
_symmetry.space_group_name_H-M   'P 1'
#
loop_
_entity.id
_entity.type
_entity.pdbx_description
1 polymer ?
#
loop_
_entity_poly.entity_id
_entity_poly.type
_entity_poly.pdbx_seq_one_letter_code
_entity_poly.pdbx_strand_id
1 'polypeptide(L)'
;MSSSSNKNSNKDHDDHHNDQGQHNTIHTPSFMHTFEISNISSPSSPVVSDPKPEWKPNQHQAQILEELFIGGTVNPSLTSIKQITIKLQSYGEEVDDADVYKWFHNRKYSRKPKS
;
A
#
# COMPACT_ATOMS: atom_id res chain seq x y z
N MET A 1 18.60 0.61 -61.74
CA MET A 1 17.95 -0.65 -62.19
C MET A 1 16.66 -0.81 -61.40
N SER A 2 15.55 -0.82 -62.12
CA SER A 2 14.16 -1.18 -61.78
C SER A 2 13.52 -0.74 -60.46
N SER A 3 12.65 0.27 -60.58
CA SER A 3 11.51 0.56 -59.69
C SER A 3 10.34 -0.38 -59.99
N SER A 4 9.48 -0.67 -59.00
CA SER A 4 8.02 -0.43 -59.03
C SER A 4 7.26 -1.33 -58.05
N SER A 5 6.43 -0.67 -57.24
CA SER A 5 5.41 -1.25 -56.37
C SER A 5 4.28 -1.92 -57.16
N ASN A 6 3.64 -2.93 -56.58
CA ASN A 6 2.34 -3.42 -57.03
C ASN A 6 1.34 -3.47 -55.85
N LYS A 7 0.18 -2.82 -56.01
CA LYS A 7 -0.98 -2.85 -55.10
C LYS A 7 -1.84 -4.07 -55.43
N ASN A 8 -2.44 -4.70 -54.41
CA ASN A 8 -3.60 -5.57 -54.62
C ASN A 8 -4.65 -5.26 -53.54
N SER A 9 -5.85 -4.88 -53.99
CA SER A 9 -7.06 -4.62 -53.20
C SER A 9 -7.97 -5.84 -53.24
N ASN A 10 -8.57 -6.19 -52.10
CA ASN A 10 -9.75 -7.07 -51.92
C ASN A 10 -10.00 -7.08 -50.39
N LYS A 11 -11.20 -7.03 -49.83
CA LYS A 11 -12.58 -7.11 -50.32
C LYS A 11 -13.45 -6.80 -49.07
N ASP A 12 -14.56 -6.12 -49.29
CA ASP A 12 -15.57 -5.73 -48.30
C ASP A 12 -16.18 -6.89 -47.50
N HIS A 13 -16.53 -6.63 -46.23
CA HIS A 13 -17.75 -7.17 -45.60
C HIS A 13 -18.25 -6.29 -44.44
N ASP A 14 -19.51 -5.87 -44.57
CA ASP A 14 -20.46 -5.35 -43.59
C ASP A 14 -20.51 -6.10 -42.24
N ASP A 15 -20.77 -5.39 -41.14
CA ASP A 15 -22.12 -5.24 -40.57
C ASP A 15 -22.05 -4.65 -39.13
N HIS A 16 -22.59 -3.44 -38.98
CA HIS A 16 -23.41 -2.91 -37.89
C HIS A 16 -23.04 -2.97 -36.38
N HIS A 17 -23.11 -1.75 -35.80
CA HIS A 17 -23.60 -1.36 -34.47
C HIS A 17 -22.84 -1.80 -33.20
N ASN A 18 -22.36 -0.85 -32.41
CA ASN A 18 -23.15 -0.10 -31.43
C ASN A 18 -22.25 0.93 -30.68
N ASP A 19 -22.91 1.97 -30.19
CA ASP A 19 -22.42 3.23 -29.65
C ASP A 19 -21.66 3.15 -28.31
N GLN A 20 -21.03 4.28 -27.97
CA GLN A 20 -20.63 4.76 -26.63
C GLN A 20 -19.26 4.36 -26.04
N GLY A 21 -18.42 5.39 -25.85
CA GLY A 21 -17.64 5.55 -24.62
C GLY A 21 -16.14 5.64 -24.82
N GLN A 22 -15.63 6.87 -24.93
CA GLN A 22 -14.21 7.20 -24.87
C GLN A 22 -13.62 6.76 -23.51
N HIS A 23 -12.64 5.85 -23.50
CA HIS A 23 -11.64 5.83 -22.43
C HIS A 23 -10.28 5.36 -22.96
N ASN A 24 -9.23 6.06 -22.54
CA ASN A 24 -7.85 5.84 -22.97
C ASN A 24 -7.31 4.57 -22.29
N THR A 25 -7.10 3.49 -23.04
CA THR A 25 -6.44 2.29 -22.52
C THR A 25 -4.92 2.46 -22.61
N ILE A 26 -4.29 2.80 -21.49
CA ILE A 26 -2.84 2.62 -21.33
C ILE A 26 -2.61 1.11 -21.16
N HIS A 27 -1.93 0.50 -22.13
CA HIS A 27 -1.41 -0.86 -22.05
C HIS A 27 -0.31 -0.90 -20.96
N THR A 28 -0.67 -1.22 -19.72
CA THR A 28 0.30 -1.64 -18.70
C THR A 28 0.38 -3.16 -18.69
N PRO A 29 1.59 -3.75 -18.80
CA PRO A 29 1.74 -5.20 -18.79
C PRO A 29 1.31 -5.77 -17.44
N SER A 30 0.39 -6.73 -17.53
CA SER A 30 -0.24 -7.44 -16.43
C SER A 30 0.78 -8.34 -15.71
N PHE A 31 1.39 -7.83 -14.65
CA PHE A 31 1.97 -8.66 -13.57
C PHE A 31 1.72 -8.09 -12.16
N MET A 32 0.88 -7.05 -12.01
CA MET A 32 0.70 -6.32 -10.75
C MET A 32 -0.75 -6.30 -10.24
N HIS A 33 -1.57 -7.28 -10.61
CA HIS A 33 -3.02 -7.24 -10.37
C HIS A 33 -3.45 -8.16 -9.22
N THR A 34 -3.28 -7.74 -7.97
CA THR A 34 -4.19 -8.08 -6.83
C THR A 34 -3.82 -7.30 -5.57
N PHE A 35 -4.01 -5.99 -5.59
CA PHE A 35 -4.62 -5.31 -4.44
C PHE A 35 -5.75 -4.48 -5.06
N GLU A 36 -6.84 -5.19 -5.30
CA GLU A 36 -8.03 -4.69 -5.97
C GLU A 36 -8.60 -3.54 -5.14
N ILE A 37 -8.66 -2.37 -5.77
CA ILE A 37 -9.27 -1.16 -5.22
C ILE A 37 -10.78 -1.35 -5.43
N SER A 38 -11.41 -2.14 -4.57
CA SER A 38 -12.84 -2.46 -4.66
C SER A 38 -13.62 -1.60 -3.65
N ASN A 39 -13.86 -0.34 -4.00
CA ASN A 39 -14.90 0.48 -3.35
C ASN A 39 -15.90 0.95 -4.42
N ILE A 40 -16.63 0.00 -5.00
CA ILE A 40 -17.84 0.27 -5.76
C ILE A 40 -18.98 -0.55 -5.17
N SER A 41 -20.03 0.15 -4.77
CA SER A 41 -21.14 -0.32 -3.96
C SER A 41 -21.85 -1.55 -4.56
N SER A 42 -21.90 -2.63 -3.80
CA SER A 42 -22.95 -3.65 -3.89
C SER A 42 -23.33 -4.06 -2.46
N PRO A 43 -24.63 -4.02 -2.08
CA PRO A 43 -25.05 -4.06 -0.68
C PRO A 43 -25.23 -5.49 -0.20
N SER A 44 -24.18 -6.06 0.37
CA SER A 44 -24.27 -7.22 1.26
C SER A 44 -23.06 -7.25 2.17
N SER A 45 -23.18 -6.56 3.31
CA SER A 45 -22.27 -6.58 4.46
C SER A 45 -20.82 -6.13 4.20
N PRO A 46 -20.52 -4.82 4.19
CA PRO A 46 -19.16 -4.39 4.43
C PRO A 46 -18.94 -4.45 5.95
N VAL A 47 -18.19 -5.45 6.43
CA VAL A 47 -17.39 -5.20 7.63
C VAL A 47 -16.37 -4.15 7.21
N VAL A 48 -16.77 -2.88 7.25
CA VAL A 48 -15.85 -1.76 7.21
C VAL A 48 -15.06 -1.92 8.50
N SER A 49 -14.00 -2.72 8.46
CA SER A 49 -12.92 -2.59 9.43
C SER A 49 -12.38 -1.20 9.14
N ASP A 50 -12.96 -0.22 9.83
CA ASP A 50 -12.50 1.17 9.80
C ASP A 50 -10.97 1.11 9.86
N PRO A 51 -10.26 1.65 8.86
CA PRO A 51 -8.81 1.50 8.80
C PRO A 51 -8.28 2.05 10.11
N LYS A 52 -7.79 1.15 10.99
CA LYS A 52 -7.44 1.49 12.38
C LYS A 52 -6.66 2.81 12.34
N PRO A 53 -7.13 3.87 13.02
CA PRO A 53 -6.50 5.17 12.95
C PRO A 53 -5.00 4.98 13.16
N GLU A 54 -4.21 5.52 12.22
CA GLU A 54 -2.77 5.31 12.22
C GLU A 54 -2.21 5.69 13.60
N TRP A 55 -1.65 4.71 14.30
CA TRP A 55 -1.14 4.92 15.64
C TRP A 55 -0.08 6.02 15.64
N LYS A 56 -0.35 7.07 16.40
CA LYS A 56 0.61 8.16 16.64
C LYS A 56 1.08 8.02 18.08
N PRO A 57 2.29 7.46 18.33
CA PRO A 57 2.80 7.32 19.69
C PRO A 57 2.80 8.68 20.39
N ASN A 58 2.34 8.71 21.63
CA ASN A 58 2.48 9.92 22.44
C ASN A 58 3.96 10.20 22.75
N GLN A 59 4.26 11.36 23.33
CA GLN A 59 5.63 11.76 23.60
C GLN A 59 6.40 10.73 24.45
N HIS A 60 5.79 10.17 25.49
CA HIS A 60 6.42 9.17 26.35
C HIS A 60 6.65 7.84 25.61
N GLN A 61 5.65 7.37 24.86
CA GLN A 61 5.74 6.16 24.05
C GLN A 61 6.84 6.28 22.98
N ALA A 62 6.91 7.42 22.30
CA ALA A 62 7.95 7.70 21.31
C ALA A 62 9.35 7.76 21.95
N GLN A 63 9.49 8.36 23.15
CA GLN A 63 10.76 8.38 23.88
C GLN A 63 11.25 6.97 24.22
N ILE A 64 10.37 6.08 24.69
CA ILE A 64 10.73 4.69 25.02
C ILE A 64 11.16 3.93 23.76
N LEU A 65 10.40 4.07 22.67
CA LEU A 65 10.73 3.45 21.38
C LEU A 65 12.10 3.92 20.88
N GLU A 66 12.38 5.22 20.98
CA GLU A 66 13.64 5.82 20.57
C GLU A 66 14.81 5.36 21.44
N GLU A 67 14.63 5.30 22.77
CA GLU A 67 15.65 4.78 23.70
C GLU A 67 16.04 3.33 23.35
N LEU A 68 15.05 2.48 23.07
CA LEU A 68 15.28 1.10 22.65
C LEU A 68 16.01 1.03 21.31
N PHE A 69 15.62 1.88 20.36
CA PHE A 69 16.23 1.95 19.03
C PHE A 69 17.70 2.41 19.11
N ILE A 70 17.98 3.49 19.83
CA ILE A 70 19.33 4.03 20.06
C ILE A 70 20.19 3.02 20.83
N GLY A 71 19.60 2.29 21.79
CA GLY A 71 20.26 1.22 22.53
C GLY A 71 20.64 -0.01 21.69
N GLY A 72 20.25 -0.06 20.41
CA GLY A 72 20.61 -1.13 19.47
C GLY A 72 19.48 -2.11 19.14
N THR A 73 18.27 -1.92 19.71
CA THR A 73 17.09 -2.73 19.36
C THR A 73 16.51 -2.24 18.05
N VAL A 74 17.20 -2.46 16.94
CA VAL A 74 16.75 -2.02 15.62
C VAL A 74 15.75 -3.01 15.02
N ASN A 75 15.89 -4.30 15.32
CA ASN A 75 15.03 -5.37 14.82
C ASN A 75 14.50 -6.25 15.97
N PRO A 76 13.53 -5.76 16.76
CA PRO A 76 12.99 -6.54 17.87
C PRO A 76 12.34 -7.83 17.37
N SER A 77 12.55 -8.94 18.10
CA SER A 77 11.83 -10.19 17.86
C SER A 77 10.33 -10.03 18.17
N LEU A 78 9.48 -10.98 17.73
CA LEU A 78 8.06 -10.96 18.09
C LEU A 78 7.82 -10.91 19.61
N THR A 79 8.66 -11.62 20.39
CA THR A 79 8.62 -11.58 21.85
C THR A 79 8.98 -10.19 22.37
N SER A 80 10.02 -9.57 21.82
CA SER A 80 10.43 -8.21 22.19
C SER A 80 9.35 -7.19 21.83
N ILE A 81 8.70 -7.33 20.68
CA ILE A 81 7.58 -6.48 20.25
C ILE A 81 6.47 -6.53 21.30
N LYS A 82 6.02 -7.73 21.69
CA LYS A 82 5.00 -7.90 22.74
C LYS A 82 5.37 -7.22 24.06
N GLN A 83 6.62 -7.40 24.51
CA GLN A 83 7.11 -6.75 25.73
C GLN A 83 7.09 -5.23 25.62
N ILE A 84 7.48 -4.69 24.46
CA ILE A 84 7.44 -3.26 24.18
C ILE A 84 5.99 -2.77 24.14
N THR A 85 5.07 -3.47 23.46
CA THR A 85 3.64 -3.15 23.42
C THR A 85 3.06 -3.05 24.83
N ILE A 86 3.28 -4.05 25.70
CA ILE A 86 2.80 -4.03 27.09
C ILE A 86 3.38 -2.84 27.86
N LYS A 87 4.68 -2.55 27.68
CA LYS A 87 5.32 -1.39 28.32
C LYS A 87 4.67 -0.10 27.83
N LEU A 88 4.40 0.05 26.53
CA LEU A 88 3.81 1.25 25.94
C LEU A 88 2.34 1.43 26.30
N GLN A 89 1.58 0.34 26.45
CA GLN A 89 0.20 0.35 26.93
C GLN A 89 0.07 0.97 28.33
N SER A 90 1.11 0.88 29.16
CA SER A 90 1.15 1.53 30.48
C SER A 90 1.24 3.06 30.39
N TYR A 91 1.66 3.62 29.26
CA TYR A 91 1.76 5.07 29.01
C TYR A 91 0.64 5.60 28.10
N GLY A 92 -0.33 4.77 27.71
CA GLY A 92 -1.47 5.12 26.87
C GLY A 92 -2.12 3.86 26.25
N GLU A 93 -3.44 3.83 26.14
CA GLU A 93 -4.20 2.58 25.93
C GLU A 93 -4.19 2.02 24.50
N GLU A 94 -3.81 2.81 23.49
CA GLU A 94 -4.01 2.47 22.09
C GLU A 94 -2.71 2.00 21.40
N VAL A 95 -2.12 0.87 21.78
CA VAL A 95 -0.92 0.32 21.11
C VAL A 95 -1.09 -1.16 20.82
N ASP A 96 -0.88 -1.56 19.56
CA ASP A 96 -0.80 -2.96 19.15
C ASP A 96 0.63 -3.38 18.75
N ASP A 97 0.87 -4.70 18.75
CA ASP A 97 2.13 -5.29 18.28
C ASP A 97 2.48 -4.86 16.84
N ALA A 98 1.46 -4.69 15.99
CA ALA A 98 1.61 -4.24 14.61
C ALA A 98 2.13 -2.80 14.53
N ASP A 99 1.68 -1.92 15.44
CA ASP A 99 2.10 -0.53 15.49
C ASP A 99 3.56 -0.40 15.92
N VAL A 100 3.96 -1.17 16.94
CA VAL A 100 5.35 -1.25 17.40
C VAL A 100 6.25 -1.78 16.29
N TYR A 101 5.86 -2.89 15.65
CA TYR A 101 6.59 -3.44 14.51
C TYR A 101 6.75 -2.41 13.37
N LYS A 102 5.65 -1.74 13.00
CA LYS A 102 5.63 -0.71 11.96
C LYS A 102 6.51 0.48 12.35
N TRP A 103 6.51 0.89 13.61
CA TRP A 103 7.38 1.97 14.09
C TRP A 103 8.85 1.63 13.91
N PHE A 104 9.30 0.44 14.37
CA PHE A 104 10.68 0.01 14.17
C PHE A 104 11.03 -0.15 12.69
N HIS A 105 10.11 -0.67 11.89
CA HIS A 105 10.30 -0.81 10.44
C HIS A 105 10.45 0.55 9.76
N ASN A 106 9.55 1.50 10.02
CA ASN A 106 9.60 2.86 9.47
C ASN A 106 10.83 3.62 9.99
N ARG A 107 11.22 3.43 11.27
CA ARG A 107 12.38 4.09 11.88
C ARG A 107 13.69 3.72 11.17
N LYS A 108 13.88 2.44 10.79
CA LYS A 108 15.05 1.98 10.01
C LYS A 108 15.25 2.77 8.71
N TYR A 109 14.16 3.10 8.02
CA TYR A 109 14.20 3.82 6.75
C TYR A 109 14.04 5.34 6.90
N SER A 110 13.66 5.81 8.09
CA SER A 110 13.50 7.23 8.39
C SER A 110 14.87 7.89 8.57
N ARG A 111 15.51 8.22 7.45
CA ARG A 111 16.76 8.99 7.40
C ARG A 111 16.57 10.50 7.60
N LYS A 112 15.46 10.97 8.18
CA LYS A 112 15.24 12.41 8.35
C LYS A 112 15.61 12.87 9.76
N PRO A 113 16.76 13.56 9.95
CA PRO A 113 16.88 14.48 11.06
C PRO A 113 15.84 15.59 10.87
N LYS A 114 15.00 15.84 11.88
CA LYS A 114 14.31 17.13 11.98
C LYS A 114 15.37 18.13 12.42
N SER A 115 15.83 18.97 11.50
CA SER A 115 16.38 20.30 11.83
C SER A 115 15.25 21.26 12.12
#